data_AF-A0A944TTB1-F1
#
_entry.id   AF-A0A944TTB1-F1
#
_cell.length_a   1.000
_cell.length_b   1.000
_cell.length_c   1.000
_cell.angle_alpha   90.00
_cell.angle_beta   90.00
_cell.angle_gamma   90.00
#
_symmetry.space_group_name_H-M   'P 1'
#
loop_
_entity.id
_entity.type
_entity.pdbx_description
1 polymer ?
#
loop_
_entity_poly.entity_id
_entity_poly.type
_entity_poly.pdbx_seq_one_letter_code
_entity_poly.pdbx_strand_id
1 'polypeptide(L)'
;MIRRSIIFLTILGTFLVPPLTVARDDYNEDPFLAFLDLEKVSCIKEILLHPYTKGQYPGLLSEQKIESHYTMLKEIDQFCNCSISKRQVELKLKKRRPIEWHFLDRKKRLGMEDQCAMAKFGDKAMELYYAIIVSTRIRGGLENRLVKRQPTSIRFFASSKSYSERINCLQSKILRRCTRIKSLRNTYQCIEEITASGDKLQKLEDDCPPLIEKENQGNDTPEDRKQFI
;
A
#
# COMPACT_ATOMS: atom_id res chain seq x y z
N MET A 1 -66.67 -38.85 75.04
CA MET A 1 -65.61 -38.16 74.29
C MET A 1 -64.89 -39.18 73.43
N ILE A 2 -65.16 -39.17 72.12
CA ILE A 2 -64.91 -40.27 71.18
C ILE A 2 -63.92 -39.79 70.09
N ARG A 3 -62.81 -40.54 69.98
CA ARG A 3 -62.05 -41.00 68.78
C ARG A 3 -61.87 -40.12 67.53
N ARG A 4 -60.59 -40.12 67.10
CA ARG A 4 -60.02 -40.37 65.74
C ARG A 4 -60.20 -39.29 64.66
N SER A 5 -59.10 -38.87 64.04
CA SER A 5 -58.64 -39.45 62.75
C SER A 5 -57.33 -38.83 62.25
N ILE A 6 -56.52 -39.69 61.65
CA ILE A 6 -55.24 -39.48 60.95
C ILE A 6 -55.57 -39.14 59.49
N ILE A 7 -54.88 -38.18 58.86
CA ILE A 7 -54.56 -38.22 57.42
C ILE A 7 -53.15 -37.66 57.20
N PHE A 8 -52.28 -38.53 56.69
CA PHE A 8 -51.00 -38.27 56.02
C PHE A 8 -51.25 -37.61 54.66
N LEU A 9 -50.47 -36.58 54.28
CA LEU A 9 -50.18 -36.35 52.87
C LEU A 9 -48.79 -35.76 52.67
N THR A 10 -47.88 -36.64 52.27
CA THR A 10 -46.61 -36.40 51.59
C THR A 10 -46.84 -35.79 50.21
N ILE A 11 -46.17 -34.67 49.89
CA ILE A 11 -45.83 -34.33 48.50
C ILE A 11 -44.35 -33.92 48.48
N LEU A 12 -43.52 -34.83 47.97
CA LEU A 12 -42.19 -34.55 47.47
C LEU A 12 -42.32 -33.63 46.24
N GLY A 13 -41.79 -32.42 46.34
CA GLY A 13 -41.55 -31.56 45.19
C GLY A 13 -40.27 -32.00 44.47
N THR A 14 -40.43 -32.79 43.41
CA THR A 14 -39.39 -33.03 42.41
C THR A 14 -39.15 -31.73 41.64
N PHE A 15 -37.99 -31.10 41.87
CA PHE A 15 -37.48 -30.05 41.00
C PHE A 15 -37.13 -30.67 39.64
N LEU A 16 -37.99 -30.43 38.65
CA LEU A 16 -37.67 -30.57 37.23
C LEU A 16 -36.58 -29.56 36.87
N VAL A 17 -35.36 -30.05 36.68
CA VAL A 17 -34.29 -29.34 35.97
C VAL A 17 -34.68 -29.34 34.48
N PRO A 18 -34.92 -28.18 33.84
CA PRO A 18 -35.05 -28.15 32.39
C PRO A 18 -33.69 -28.46 31.76
N PRO A 19 -33.64 -29.22 30.66
CA PRO A 19 -32.39 -29.46 29.95
C PRO A 19 -31.89 -28.12 29.39
N LEU A 20 -30.64 -27.78 29.73
CA LEU A 20 -29.85 -26.78 29.02
C LEU A 20 -29.69 -27.25 27.58
N THR A 21 -30.61 -26.83 26.72
CA THR A 21 -30.37 -26.77 25.29
C THR A 21 -29.24 -25.78 25.11
N VAL A 22 -28.05 -26.31 24.86
CA VAL A 22 -26.92 -25.58 24.31
C VAL A 22 -27.41 -24.93 23.02
N ALA A 23 -27.73 -23.64 23.10
CA ALA A 23 -27.84 -22.79 21.93
C ALA A 23 -26.46 -22.82 21.28
N ARG A 24 -26.36 -23.62 20.23
CA ARG A 24 -25.25 -23.58 19.29
C ARG A 24 -25.43 -22.25 18.57
N ASP A 25 -24.79 -21.21 19.09
CA ASP A 25 -24.61 -19.96 18.36
C ASP A 25 -23.80 -20.31 17.11
N ASP A 26 -24.52 -20.58 16.01
CA ASP A 26 -23.97 -20.46 14.67
C ASP A 26 -23.53 -19.00 14.53
N TYR A 27 -22.27 -18.74 14.89
CA TYR A 27 -21.55 -17.56 14.45
C TYR A 27 -21.50 -17.62 12.93
N ASN A 28 -22.56 -17.09 12.32
CA ASN A 28 -22.56 -16.64 10.95
C ASN A 28 -21.64 -15.42 10.93
N GLU A 29 -20.32 -15.65 10.97
CA GLU A 29 -19.33 -14.60 10.77
C GLU A 29 -19.65 -13.97 9.42
N ASP A 30 -20.12 -12.73 9.46
CA ASP A 30 -20.43 -11.98 8.25
C ASP A 30 -19.17 -12.01 7.36
N PRO A 31 -19.24 -12.56 6.13
CA PRO A 31 -18.10 -12.62 5.22
C PRO A 31 -17.45 -11.24 4.99
N PHE A 32 -18.20 -10.16 5.22
CA PHE A 32 -17.68 -8.79 5.20
C PHE A 32 -16.77 -8.45 6.38
N LEU A 33 -17.01 -8.96 7.59
CA LEU A 33 -16.16 -8.73 8.76
C LEU A 33 -14.81 -9.43 8.59
N ALA A 34 -14.82 -10.70 8.12
CA ALA A 34 -13.60 -11.45 7.82
C ALA A 34 -12.75 -10.78 6.72
N PHE A 35 -13.39 -10.19 5.69
CA PHE A 35 -12.69 -9.43 4.66
C PHE A 35 -11.99 -8.18 5.20
N LEU A 36 -12.60 -7.50 6.19
CA LEU A 36 -12.05 -6.28 6.77
C LEU A 36 -10.81 -6.52 7.61
N ASP A 37 -10.80 -7.63 8.35
CA ASP A 37 -9.62 -8.03 9.09
C ASP A 37 -8.46 -8.39 8.15
N LEU A 38 -8.75 -8.99 6.98
CA LEU A 38 -7.72 -9.27 5.97
C LEU A 38 -7.13 -7.99 5.36
N GLU A 39 -7.95 -6.99 5.00
CA GLU A 39 -7.43 -5.71 4.49
C GLU A 39 -6.61 -4.96 5.53
N LYS A 40 -7.03 -5.01 6.80
CA LYS A 40 -6.30 -4.41 7.92
C LYS A 40 -4.95 -5.08 8.12
N VAL A 41 -4.93 -6.41 8.20
CA VAL A 41 -3.69 -7.19 8.31
C VAL A 41 -2.78 -6.91 7.11
N SER A 42 -3.33 -6.78 5.90
CA SER A 42 -2.56 -6.45 4.70
C SER A 42 -1.92 -5.05 4.80
N CYS A 43 -2.68 -4.03 5.20
CA CYS A 43 -2.17 -2.67 5.41
C CYS A 43 -1.04 -2.63 6.45
N ILE A 44 -1.24 -3.30 7.59
CA ILE A 44 -0.25 -3.36 8.66
C ILE A 44 1.01 -4.10 8.18
N LYS A 45 0.86 -5.22 7.47
CA LYS A 45 1.99 -5.98 6.91
C LYS A 45 2.76 -5.17 5.86
N GLU A 46 2.08 -4.42 4.99
CA GLU A 46 2.73 -3.55 4.00
C GLU A 46 3.69 -2.58 4.69
N ILE A 47 3.29 -2.01 5.83
CA ILE A 47 4.12 -1.06 6.58
C ILE A 47 5.21 -1.79 7.38
N LEU A 48 4.86 -2.76 8.20
CA LEU A 48 5.78 -3.37 9.16
C LEU A 48 6.82 -4.29 8.51
N LEU A 49 6.47 -4.95 7.42
CA LEU A 49 7.38 -5.87 6.74
C LEU A 49 8.22 -5.19 5.65
N HIS A 50 7.97 -3.90 5.38
CA HIS A 50 8.75 -3.15 4.40
C HIS A 50 10.24 -3.12 4.78
N PRO A 51 11.17 -3.29 3.81
CA PRO A 51 12.61 -3.25 4.09
C PRO A 51 13.06 -1.96 4.79
N TYR A 52 12.46 -0.83 4.43
CA TYR A 52 12.75 0.46 5.08
C TYR A 52 12.43 0.44 6.58
N THR A 53 11.27 -0.10 6.95
CA THR A 53 10.85 -0.23 8.36
C THR A 53 11.79 -1.12 9.13
N LYS A 54 12.16 -2.27 8.57
CA LYS A 54 13.10 -3.21 9.18
C LYS A 54 14.49 -2.60 9.39
N GLY A 55 14.93 -1.77 8.44
CA GLY A 55 16.22 -1.09 8.51
C GLY A 55 16.26 0.05 9.54
N GLN A 56 15.20 0.87 9.60
CA GLN A 56 15.16 2.04 10.49
C GLN A 56 14.70 1.73 11.91
N TYR A 57 13.85 0.72 12.08
CA TYR A 57 13.30 0.34 13.38
C TYR A 57 13.52 -1.17 13.61
N PRO A 58 14.79 -1.60 13.73
CA PRO A 58 15.09 -2.99 14.07
C PRO A 58 14.46 -3.29 15.43
N GLY A 59 13.68 -4.36 15.50
CA GLY A 59 13.02 -4.76 16.75
C GLY A 59 11.65 -4.11 17.02
N LEU A 60 11.09 -3.31 16.09
CA LEU A 60 9.75 -2.72 16.24
C LEU A 60 8.66 -3.75 16.63
N LEU A 61 8.79 -4.99 16.13
CA LEU A 61 7.86 -6.09 16.42
C LEU A 61 8.21 -6.89 17.69
N SER A 62 9.49 -7.00 18.04
CA SER A 62 9.98 -7.84 19.14
C SER A 62 10.10 -7.10 20.47
N GLU A 63 10.27 -5.77 20.44
CA GLU A 63 10.55 -4.93 21.61
C GLU A 63 9.36 -4.03 21.95
N GLN A 64 8.17 -4.64 22.08
CA GLN A 64 6.92 -3.91 22.36
C GLN A 64 6.88 -3.25 23.74
N LYS A 65 7.82 -3.59 24.63
CA LYS A 65 7.97 -2.94 25.94
C LYS A 65 8.57 -1.54 25.82
N ILE A 66 9.18 -1.20 24.68
CA ILE A 66 9.66 0.14 24.40
C ILE A 66 8.46 1.01 24.02
N GLU A 67 8.20 2.04 24.83
CA GLU A 67 7.05 2.93 24.67
C GLU A 67 6.95 3.53 23.26
N SER A 68 8.07 3.93 22.66
CA SER A 68 8.08 4.47 21.30
C SER A 68 7.69 3.45 20.23
N HIS A 69 8.06 2.18 20.39
CA HIS A 69 7.68 1.10 19.47
C HIS A 69 6.19 0.79 19.60
N TYR A 70 5.71 0.64 20.84
CA TYR A 70 4.30 0.43 21.11
C TYR A 70 3.42 1.57 20.56
N THR A 71 3.85 2.82 20.78
CA THR A 71 3.15 4.00 20.26
C THR A 71 3.07 3.97 18.74
N MET A 72 4.19 3.72 18.04
CA MET A 72 4.21 3.63 16.58
C MET A 72 3.30 2.51 16.06
N LEU A 73 3.30 1.33 16.70
CA LEU A 73 2.39 0.23 16.32
C LEU A 73 0.92 0.63 16.47
N LYS A 74 0.57 1.34 17.56
CA LYS A 74 -0.79 1.85 17.79
C LYS A 74 -1.18 2.90 16.75
N GLU A 75 -0.28 3.79 16.37
CA GLU A 75 -0.52 4.78 15.31
C GLU A 75 -0.74 4.11 13.96
N ILE A 76 0.05 3.07 13.62
CA ILE A 76 -0.12 2.25 12.40
C ILE A 76 -1.48 1.56 12.38
N ASP A 77 -1.90 0.96 13.50
CA ASP A 77 -3.23 0.35 13.60
C ASP A 77 -4.34 1.37 13.33
N GLN A 78 -4.27 2.54 13.98
CA GLN A 78 -5.25 3.61 13.81
C GLN A 78 -5.28 4.16 12.39
N PHE A 79 -4.11 4.32 11.76
CA PHE A 79 -4.00 4.72 10.37
C PHE A 79 -4.68 3.70 9.44
N CYS A 80 -4.38 2.41 9.59
CA CYS A 80 -4.95 1.36 8.75
C CYS A 80 -6.48 1.30 8.91
N ASN A 81 -6.99 1.44 10.14
CA ASN A 81 -8.44 1.54 10.37
C ASN A 81 -9.07 2.73 9.63
N CYS A 82 -8.42 3.91 9.68
CA CYS A 82 -8.88 5.10 8.96
C CYS A 82 -8.87 4.89 7.43
N SER A 83 -7.75 4.38 6.90
CA SER A 83 -7.55 4.16 5.46
C SER A 83 -8.60 3.19 4.90
N ILE A 84 -8.85 2.08 5.59
CA ILE A 84 -9.86 1.09 5.19
C ILE A 84 -11.26 1.68 5.25
N SER A 85 -11.60 2.41 6.32
CA SER A 85 -12.89 3.09 6.43
C SER A 85 -13.13 4.05 5.26
N LYS A 86 -12.13 4.84 4.88
CA LYS A 86 -12.22 5.73 3.71
C LYS A 86 -12.37 4.94 2.40
N ARG A 87 -11.64 3.85 2.24
CA ARG A 87 -11.74 2.96 1.07
C ARG A 87 -13.11 2.28 0.96
N GLN A 88 -13.76 1.96 2.07
CA GLN A 88 -15.13 1.45 2.04
C GLN A 88 -16.12 2.50 1.53
N VAL A 89 -16.00 3.75 1.99
CA VAL A 89 -16.82 4.86 1.51
C VAL A 89 -16.63 5.01 0.01
N GLU A 90 -15.39 4.93 -0.46
CA GLU A 90 -15.03 4.90 -1.88
C GLU A 90 -15.70 3.75 -2.65
N LEU A 91 -15.61 2.51 -2.17
CA LEU A 91 -16.24 1.36 -2.82
C LEU A 91 -17.77 1.46 -2.85
N LYS A 92 -18.39 1.99 -1.80
CA LYS A 92 -19.83 2.25 -1.75
C LYS A 92 -20.24 3.32 -2.77
N LEU A 93 -19.44 4.39 -2.91
CA LEU A 93 -19.65 5.42 -3.93
C LEU A 93 -19.48 4.84 -5.35
N LYS A 94 -18.47 3.99 -5.57
CA LYS A 94 -18.28 3.27 -6.84
C LYS A 94 -19.51 2.48 -7.25
N LYS A 95 -20.11 1.73 -6.32
CA LYS A 95 -21.31 0.93 -6.58
C LYS A 95 -22.53 1.81 -6.90
N ARG A 96 -22.67 2.96 -6.22
CA ARG A 96 -23.81 3.86 -6.40
C ARG A 96 -23.70 4.75 -7.64
N ARG A 97 -22.48 5.15 -8.01
CA ARG A 97 -22.21 6.12 -9.07
C ARG A 97 -20.97 5.71 -9.87
N PRO A 98 -21.07 4.67 -10.71
CA PRO A 98 -19.91 4.12 -11.43
C PRO A 98 -19.30 5.11 -12.43
N ILE A 99 -20.13 5.95 -13.06
CA ILE A 99 -19.67 6.98 -14.01
C ILE A 99 -18.84 8.04 -13.28
N GLU A 100 -19.36 8.63 -12.20
CA GLU A 100 -18.61 9.61 -11.38
C GLU A 100 -17.33 8.98 -10.79
N TRP A 101 -17.38 7.69 -10.45
CA TRP A 101 -16.23 6.96 -9.93
C TRP A 101 -15.13 6.73 -10.96
N HIS A 102 -15.48 6.50 -12.24
CA HIS A 102 -14.50 6.36 -13.32
C HIS A 102 -13.59 7.59 -13.42
N PHE A 103 -14.10 8.77 -13.04
CA PHE A 103 -13.37 10.02 -13.05
C PHE A 103 -12.74 10.38 -11.69
N LEU A 104 -12.80 9.49 -10.69
CA LEU A 104 -12.22 9.78 -9.38
C LEU A 104 -10.70 9.75 -9.44
N ASP A 105 -10.13 10.95 -9.49
CA ASP A 105 -8.71 11.25 -9.64
C ASP A 105 -7.87 10.49 -8.59
N ARG A 106 -6.76 9.89 -9.04
CA ARG A 106 -5.76 9.25 -8.18
C ARG A 106 -5.26 10.21 -7.09
N LYS A 107 -5.19 11.52 -7.38
CA LYS A 107 -4.87 12.59 -6.41
C LYS A 107 -5.86 12.65 -5.26
N LYS A 108 -7.15 12.45 -5.53
CA LYS A 108 -8.20 12.50 -4.50
C LYS A 108 -8.04 11.36 -3.51
N ARG A 109 -7.70 10.15 -3.98
CA ARG A 109 -7.44 8.99 -3.12
C ARG A 109 -6.21 9.20 -2.23
N LEU A 110 -5.10 9.63 -2.83
CA LEU A 110 -3.88 9.99 -2.07
C LEU A 110 -4.15 11.09 -1.05
N GLY A 111 -5.02 12.05 -1.37
CA GLY A 111 -5.46 13.08 -0.43
C GLY A 111 -6.27 12.54 0.75
N MET A 112 -7.06 11.47 0.58
CA MET A 112 -7.75 10.82 1.69
C MET A 112 -6.79 10.03 2.57
N GLU A 113 -5.80 9.35 1.97
CA GLU A 113 -4.74 8.68 2.72
C GLU A 113 -3.89 9.69 3.50
N ASP A 114 -3.54 10.83 2.91
CA ASP A 114 -2.84 11.95 3.58
C ASP A 114 -3.62 12.42 4.82
N GLN A 115 -4.95 12.57 4.73
CA GLN A 115 -5.77 12.96 5.88
C GLN A 115 -5.71 11.94 7.02
N CYS A 116 -5.73 10.65 6.70
CA CYS A 116 -5.59 9.59 7.72
C CYS A 116 -4.19 9.61 8.35
N ALA A 117 -3.15 9.75 7.54
CA ALA A 117 -1.77 9.80 8.00
C ALA A 117 -1.54 11.01 8.93
N MET A 118 -1.92 12.21 8.50
CA MET A 118 -1.77 13.43 9.29
C MET A 118 -2.56 13.42 10.61
N ALA A 119 -3.71 12.72 10.65
CA ALA A 119 -4.54 12.68 11.84
C ALA A 119 -4.07 11.63 12.87
N LYS A 120 -3.31 10.62 12.45
CA LYS A 120 -3.01 9.42 13.26
C LYS A 120 -1.54 9.18 13.52
N PHE A 121 -0.65 9.68 12.66
CA PHE A 121 0.78 9.50 12.83
C PHE A 121 1.43 10.67 13.57
N GLY A 122 2.32 10.35 14.49
CA GLY A 122 3.37 11.26 14.93
C GLY A 122 4.48 11.38 13.88
N ASP A 123 5.44 12.27 14.11
CA ASP A 123 6.46 12.63 13.10
C ASP A 123 7.25 11.43 12.56
N LYS A 124 7.65 10.51 13.45
CA LYS A 124 8.42 9.31 13.10
C LYS A 124 7.61 8.34 12.24
N ALA A 125 6.35 8.10 12.60
CA ALA A 125 5.48 7.21 11.85
C ALA A 125 5.06 7.83 10.50
N MET A 126 4.88 9.16 10.46
CA MET A 126 4.59 9.89 9.23
C MET A 126 5.75 9.80 8.24
N GLU A 127 6.99 9.97 8.72
CA GLU A 127 8.19 9.81 7.89
C GLU A 127 8.34 8.39 7.37
N LEU A 128 8.14 7.41 8.25
CA LEU A 128 8.15 6.00 7.89
C LEU A 128 7.13 5.69 6.78
N TYR A 129 5.88 6.05 7.01
CA TYR A 129 4.78 5.83 6.06
C TYR A 129 5.08 6.47 4.72
N TYR A 130 5.51 7.73 4.73
CA TYR A 130 5.79 8.48 3.52
C TYR A 130 6.94 7.85 2.72
N ALA A 131 8.03 7.41 3.37
CA ALA A 131 9.13 6.70 2.72
C ALA A 131 8.66 5.39 2.06
N ILE A 132 7.82 4.63 2.76
CA ILE A 132 7.25 3.37 2.24
C ILE A 132 6.42 3.65 0.99
N ILE A 133 5.43 4.53 1.07
CA ILE A 133 4.52 4.81 -0.04
C ILE A 133 5.25 5.39 -1.25
N VAL A 134 6.24 6.26 -1.03
CA VAL A 134 7.09 6.78 -2.10
C VAL A 134 7.81 5.63 -2.82
N SER A 135 8.39 4.70 -2.05
CA SER A 135 9.17 3.60 -2.61
C SER A 135 8.31 2.53 -3.31
N THR A 136 7.10 2.23 -2.81
CA THR A 136 6.25 1.16 -3.34
C THR A 136 5.28 1.64 -4.41
N ARG A 137 4.57 2.75 -4.18
CA ARG A 137 3.44 3.19 -5.02
C ARG A 137 3.82 4.28 -6.00
N ILE A 138 4.64 5.23 -5.56
CA ILE A 138 5.01 6.40 -6.38
C ILE A 138 6.11 6.04 -7.37
N ARG A 139 7.18 5.36 -6.92
CA ARG A 139 8.32 5.01 -7.80
C ARG A 139 7.90 4.18 -9.01
N GLY A 140 7.12 3.12 -8.82
CA GLY A 140 6.63 2.29 -9.93
C GLY A 140 5.69 3.07 -10.88
N GLY A 141 4.89 4.00 -10.36
CA GLY A 141 4.07 4.88 -11.20
C GLY A 141 4.90 5.86 -12.02
N LEU A 142 5.97 6.40 -11.44
CA LEU A 142 6.91 7.28 -12.11
C LEU A 142 7.70 6.56 -13.20
N GLU A 143 8.20 5.35 -12.92
CA GLU A 143 8.89 4.51 -13.90
C GLU A 143 8.05 4.33 -15.17
N ASN A 144 6.80 3.90 -14.99
CA ASN A 144 5.87 3.70 -16.10
C ASN A 144 5.63 4.99 -16.91
N ARG A 145 5.60 6.15 -16.26
CA ARG A 145 5.45 7.45 -16.96
C ARG A 145 6.68 7.80 -17.78
N LEU A 146 7.88 7.65 -17.20
CA LEU A 146 9.14 7.92 -17.89
C LEU A 146 9.32 6.99 -19.09
N VAL A 147 9.04 5.71 -18.90
CA VAL A 147 9.04 4.68 -19.95
C VAL A 147 8.12 5.05 -21.11
N LYS A 148 6.87 5.42 -20.84
CA LYS A 148 5.88 5.74 -21.88
C LYS A 148 6.22 7.00 -22.66
N ARG A 149 7.01 7.90 -22.08
CA ARG A 149 7.41 9.16 -22.72
C ARG A 149 8.60 8.99 -23.66
N GLN A 150 9.43 7.96 -23.45
CA GLN A 150 10.52 7.68 -24.35
C GLN A 150 10.01 6.93 -25.60
N PRO A 151 10.38 7.38 -26.82
CA PRO A 151 10.12 6.64 -28.03
C PRO A 151 10.63 5.20 -27.94
N THR A 152 9.84 4.23 -28.40
CA THR A 152 10.24 2.82 -28.38
C THR A 152 11.56 2.58 -29.11
N SER A 153 11.87 3.37 -30.13
CA SER A 153 13.15 3.35 -30.86
C SER A 153 14.36 3.51 -29.95
N ILE A 154 14.29 4.38 -28.95
CA ILE A 154 15.39 4.63 -28.01
C ILE A 154 15.80 3.35 -27.26
N ARG A 155 14.84 2.47 -26.93
CA ARG A 155 15.11 1.18 -26.27
C ARG A 155 15.80 0.18 -27.20
N PHE A 156 15.60 0.31 -28.51
CA PHE A 156 16.25 -0.56 -29.48
C PHE A 156 17.72 -0.18 -29.65
N PHE A 157 18.04 1.12 -29.67
CA PHE A 157 19.39 1.63 -29.88
C PHE A 157 20.24 1.68 -28.61
N ALA A 158 19.67 2.02 -27.45
CA ALA A 158 20.44 2.11 -26.21
C ALA A 158 20.77 0.73 -25.62
N SER A 159 21.95 0.61 -25.00
CA SER A 159 22.26 -0.55 -24.16
C SER A 159 21.24 -0.64 -23.00
N SER A 160 20.89 -1.86 -22.58
CA SER A 160 19.93 -2.06 -21.47
C SER A 160 20.43 -1.42 -20.17
N LYS A 161 21.74 -1.44 -19.95
CA LYS A 161 22.41 -0.82 -18.80
C LYS A 161 22.30 0.70 -18.83
N SER A 162 22.69 1.36 -19.94
CA SER A 162 22.62 2.82 -20.07
C SER A 162 21.19 3.34 -19.98
N TYR A 163 20.22 2.61 -20.54
CA TYR A 163 18.79 2.92 -20.40
C TYR A 163 18.34 2.86 -18.94
N SER A 164 18.66 1.77 -18.24
CA SER A 164 18.30 1.59 -16.82
C SER A 164 18.94 2.66 -15.93
N GLU A 165 20.21 2.99 -16.15
CA GLU A 165 20.93 4.03 -15.42
C GLU A 165 20.29 5.40 -15.61
N ARG A 166 19.94 5.78 -16.85
CA ARG A 166 19.26 7.05 -17.13
C ARG A 166 17.88 7.12 -16.48
N ILE A 167 17.07 6.06 -16.57
CA ILE A 167 15.75 6.00 -15.93
C ILE A 167 15.88 6.10 -14.40
N ASN A 168 16.83 5.39 -13.80
CA ASN A 168 17.09 5.46 -12.36
C ASN A 168 17.55 6.86 -11.92
N CYS A 169 18.40 7.52 -12.70
CA CYS A 169 18.81 8.90 -12.45
C CYS A 169 17.60 9.85 -12.46
N LEU A 170 16.76 9.76 -13.49
CA LEU A 170 15.56 10.59 -13.61
C LEU A 170 14.58 10.34 -12.46
N GLN A 171 14.33 9.07 -12.12
CA GLN A 171 13.50 8.72 -10.96
C GLN A 171 14.02 9.37 -9.69
N SER A 172 15.32 9.23 -9.41
CA SER A 172 15.96 9.77 -8.21
C SER A 172 15.83 11.30 -8.14
N LYS A 173 16.14 12.00 -9.23
CA LYS A 173 16.03 13.48 -9.29
C LYS A 173 14.60 13.97 -9.11
N ILE A 174 13.64 13.35 -9.79
CA ILE A 174 12.22 13.71 -9.69
C ILE A 174 11.71 13.47 -8.27
N LEU A 175 11.97 12.29 -7.70
CA LEU A 175 11.56 11.95 -6.35
C LEU A 175 12.18 12.94 -5.36
N ARG A 176 13.50 13.16 -5.39
CA ARG A 176 14.18 14.12 -4.50
C ARG A 176 13.58 15.53 -4.56
N ARG A 177 13.11 15.96 -5.72
CA ARG A 177 12.46 17.27 -5.90
C ARG A 177 11.03 17.28 -5.35
N CYS A 178 10.26 16.24 -5.63
CA CYS A 178 8.83 16.20 -5.31
C CYS A 178 8.53 15.71 -3.89
N THR A 179 9.46 15.02 -3.23
CA THR A 179 9.22 14.42 -1.91
C THR A 179 9.59 15.30 -0.73
N ARG A 180 10.03 16.54 -0.98
CA ARG A 180 10.33 17.52 0.08
C ARG A 180 9.10 17.88 0.90
N ILE A 181 7.91 17.78 0.31
CA ILE A 181 6.65 18.05 0.96
C ILE A 181 6.09 16.70 1.42
N LYS A 182 5.96 16.47 2.73
CA LYS A 182 5.39 15.25 3.34
C LYS A 182 3.87 15.14 3.09
N SER A 183 3.44 15.17 1.83
CA SER A 183 2.06 14.95 1.36
C SER A 183 2.09 14.16 0.06
N LEU A 184 1.45 13.01 0.04
CA LEU A 184 1.36 12.12 -1.12
C LEU A 184 0.66 12.81 -2.29
N ARG A 185 -0.40 13.58 -2.01
CA ARG A 185 -1.12 14.34 -3.04
C ARG A 185 -0.19 15.34 -3.73
N ASN A 186 0.52 16.16 -2.97
CA ASN A 186 1.42 17.19 -3.51
C ASN A 186 2.61 16.56 -4.23
N THR A 187 3.13 15.45 -3.70
CA THR A 187 4.20 14.66 -4.34
C THR A 187 3.78 14.18 -5.71
N TYR A 188 2.59 13.58 -5.79
CA TYR A 188 2.06 13.07 -7.04
C TYR A 188 1.78 14.20 -8.03
N GLN A 189 1.21 15.32 -7.58
CA GLN A 189 0.99 16.49 -8.41
C GLN A 189 2.31 17.04 -8.98
N CYS A 190 3.35 17.18 -8.16
CA CYS A 190 4.67 17.61 -8.61
C CYS A 190 5.24 16.67 -9.68
N ILE A 191 5.09 15.35 -9.49
CA ILE A 191 5.52 14.35 -10.48
C ILE A 191 4.77 14.53 -11.80
N GLU A 192 3.45 14.72 -11.75
CA GLU A 192 2.66 14.98 -12.96
C GLU A 192 3.10 16.25 -13.67
N GLU A 193 3.33 17.35 -12.94
CA GLU A 193 3.77 18.61 -13.53
C GLU A 193 5.14 18.51 -14.21
N ILE A 194 6.09 17.79 -13.60
CA ILE A 194 7.41 17.56 -14.19
C ILE A 194 7.29 16.63 -15.40
N THR A 195 6.58 15.51 -15.26
CA THR A 195 6.49 14.49 -16.32
C THR A 195 5.56 14.87 -17.46
N ALA A 196 4.71 15.89 -17.31
CA ALA A 196 3.89 16.45 -18.38
C ALA A 196 4.65 17.53 -19.18
N SER A 197 5.41 18.39 -18.51
CA SER A 197 6.16 19.48 -19.14
C SER A 197 7.45 18.99 -19.84
N GLY A 198 7.57 19.25 -21.14
CA GLY A 198 8.79 18.99 -21.92
C GLY A 198 10.01 19.64 -21.31
N ASP A 199 9.95 20.95 -21.08
CA ASP A 199 11.10 21.73 -20.60
C ASP A 199 11.53 21.32 -19.18
N LYS A 200 10.58 21.05 -18.28
CA LYS A 200 10.91 20.64 -16.91
C LYS A 200 11.58 19.27 -16.88
N LEU A 201 11.13 18.34 -17.72
CA LEU A 201 11.74 17.02 -17.81
C LEU A 201 13.09 17.08 -18.51
N GLN A 202 13.20 17.81 -19.62
CA GLN A 202 14.44 17.96 -20.38
C GLN A 202 15.58 18.47 -19.49
N LYS A 203 15.32 19.50 -18.67
CA LYS A 203 16.30 20.01 -17.71
C LYS A 203 16.82 18.95 -16.73
N LEU A 204 15.99 17.96 -16.36
CA LEU A 204 16.43 16.86 -15.50
C LEU A 204 17.16 15.78 -16.30
N GLU A 205 16.80 15.60 -17.57
CA GLU A 205 17.47 14.69 -18.49
C GLU A 205 18.89 15.14 -18.81
N ASP A 206 19.11 16.44 -18.96
CA ASP A 206 20.43 17.03 -19.24
C ASP A 206 21.43 16.78 -18.10
N ASP A 207 20.94 16.62 -16.86
CA ASP A 207 21.75 16.27 -15.70
C ASP A 207 21.97 14.74 -15.54
N CYS A 208 21.38 13.90 -16.39
CA CYS A 208 21.47 12.46 -16.30
C CYS A 208 22.41 11.88 -17.37
N PRO A 209 23.00 10.70 -17.15
CA PRO A 209 23.89 10.09 -18.11
C PRO A 209 23.25 9.99 -19.51
N PRO A 210 24.02 10.27 -20.58
CA PRO A 210 23.55 10.08 -21.93
C PRO A 210 23.30 8.59 -22.19
N LEU A 211 22.40 8.31 -23.14
CA LEU A 211 22.20 6.94 -23.58
C LEU A 211 23.39 6.52 -24.44
N ILE A 212 24.04 5.44 -24.03
CA ILE A 212 25.09 4.79 -24.80
C ILE A 212 24.41 3.78 -25.74
N GLU A 213 24.74 3.85 -27.02
CA GLU A 213 24.28 2.90 -28.03
C GLU A 213 24.74 1.48 -27.68
N LYS A 214 23.99 0.47 -28.13
CA LYS A 214 24.50 -0.90 -28.12
C LYS A 214 25.74 -0.91 -29.00
N GLU A 215 26.89 -1.20 -28.40
CA GLU A 215 28.02 -1.69 -29.20
C GLU A 215 27.49 -2.92 -29.94
N ASN A 216 27.34 -2.79 -31.26
CA ASN A 216 27.27 -3.97 -32.10
C ASN A 216 28.53 -4.74 -31.74
N GLN A 217 28.39 -5.91 -31.10
CA GLN A 217 29.44 -6.90 -31.13
C GLN A 217 29.64 -7.23 -32.60
N GLY A 218 30.51 -6.47 -33.26
CA GLY A 218 31.13 -6.82 -34.51
C GLY A 218 31.99 -8.04 -34.25
N ASN A 219 31.34 -9.21 -34.16
CA ASN A 219 31.92 -10.42 -34.69
C ASN A 219 31.69 -10.41 -36.21
N ASP A 220 32.21 -9.38 -36.88
CA ASP A 220 32.60 -9.53 -38.28
C ASP A 220 34.01 -10.12 -38.21
N THR A 221 34.10 -11.45 -38.14
CA THR A 221 35.32 -12.13 -38.55
C THR A 221 35.58 -11.78 -40.01
N PRO A 222 36.77 -11.28 -40.38
CA PRO A 222 37.11 -10.95 -41.76
C PRO A 222 37.51 -12.21 -42.52
N GLU A 223 36.63 -13.19 -42.63
CA GLU A 223 36.79 -14.33 -43.53
C GLU A 223 35.44 -14.58 -44.19
N ASP A 224 35.42 -14.63 -45.52
CA ASP A 224 34.28 -14.89 -46.42
C ASP A 224 33.71 -13.70 -47.22
N ARG A 225 34.57 -12.77 -47.65
CA ARG A 225 34.42 -12.17 -48.99
C ARG A 225 35.32 -12.90 -49.99
N LYS A 226 34.93 -14.12 -50.35
CA LYS A 226 35.32 -14.71 -51.63
C LYS A 226 34.08 -14.85 -52.52
N GLN A 227 34.24 -14.26 -53.70
CA GLN A 227 33.60 -14.64 -54.97
C GLN A 227 32.07 -14.52 -55.05
N PHE A 228 31.62 -13.41 -55.65
CA PHE A 228 30.87 -13.52 -56.90
C PHE A 228 31.42 -12.46 -57.88
N ILE A 229 32.06 -12.96 -58.94
CA ILE A 229 32.21 -12.27 -60.22
C ILE A 229 30.91 -12.48 -60.99
#